data_AF-K7G9S7-F1
#
_entry.id   AF-K7G9S7-F1
#
_cell.length_a   1.000
_cell.length_b   1.000
_cell.length_c   1.000
_cell.angle_alpha   90.00
_cell.angle_beta   90.00
_cell.angle_gamma   90.00
#
_symmetry.space_group_name_H-M   'P 1'
#
loop_
_entity.id
_entity.type
_entity.pdbx_description
1 polymer ?
#
loop_
_entity_poly.entity_id
_entity_poly.type
_entity_poly.pdbx_seq_one_letter_code
_entity_poly.pdbx_strand_id
1 'polypeptide(L)'
;MESDVGTFMPTGLGFTGSCKAHAILKEVMQLLQPINVTDIYENGSETDTGYWLKDGVPGASLHDDDSKYFWFHHTQGDTMTVQDPSQMNLCAAIWTVVSYVIADMEEMLPRK
;
A
#
# COMPACT_ATOMS: atom_id res chain seq x y z
N MET A 1 5.88 -1.60 4.04
CA MET A 1 4.58 -1.48 3.39
C MET A 1 3.80 -2.74 3.74
N GLU A 2 2.48 -2.63 3.94
CA GLU A 2 1.64 -3.78 4.30
C GLU A 2 0.21 -3.62 3.76
N SER A 3 -0.60 -4.65 3.95
CA SER A 3 -2.05 -4.65 3.69
C SER A 3 -2.68 -5.55 4.75
N ASP A 4 -3.53 -4.99 5.61
CA ASP A 4 -4.28 -5.74 6.63
C ASP A 4 -5.72 -6.02 6.15
N VAL A 5 -6.29 -5.08 5.38
CA VAL A 5 -7.68 -5.08 4.91
C VAL A 5 -7.91 -5.76 3.54
N GLY A 6 -6.98 -6.63 3.14
CA GLY A 6 -7.17 -7.52 1.99
C GLY A 6 -6.52 -7.03 0.69
N THR A 7 -6.94 -7.64 -0.42
CA THR A 7 -6.38 -7.38 -1.76
C THR A 7 -7.50 -7.14 -2.76
N PHE A 8 -8.42 -6.26 -2.36
CA PHE A 8 -9.53 -5.84 -3.21
C PHE A 8 -9.06 -4.78 -4.22
N MET A 9 -10.01 -4.21 -4.97
CA MET A 9 -9.72 -3.20 -5.97
C MET A 9 -8.92 -2.04 -5.36
N PRO A 10 -7.63 -1.86 -5.72
CA PRO A 10 -6.81 -0.86 -5.07
C PRO A 10 -7.15 0.53 -5.60
N THR A 11 -7.05 1.52 -4.71
CA THR A 11 -7.33 2.93 -5.01
C THR A 11 -6.12 3.82 -4.73
N GLY A 12 -5.18 3.38 -3.90
CA GLY A 12 -3.92 4.09 -3.68
C GLY A 12 -3.07 3.47 -2.59
N LEU A 13 -2.21 4.28 -1.99
CA LEU A 13 -1.48 3.94 -0.78
C LEU A 13 -1.80 4.94 0.33
N GLY A 14 -2.13 4.44 1.52
CA GLY A 14 -1.94 5.24 2.73
C GLY A 14 -0.45 5.41 2.97
N PHE A 15 0.02 6.61 3.36
CA PHE A 15 1.44 6.83 3.68
C PHE A 15 1.66 7.61 4.97
N THR A 16 2.66 7.18 5.75
CA THR A 16 3.18 7.92 6.91
C THR A 16 4.69 8.10 6.78
N GLY A 17 5.15 9.36 6.79
CA GLY A 17 6.56 9.69 6.64
C GLY A 17 6.85 11.18 6.83
N SER A 18 8.07 11.61 6.52
CA SER A 18 8.42 13.03 6.45
C SER A 18 7.79 13.69 5.21
N CYS A 19 7.65 15.03 5.19
CA CYS A 19 7.14 15.74 4.01
C CYS A 19 7.98 15.47 2.75
N LYS A 20 9.31 15.29 2.92
CA LYS A 20 10.21 14.95 1.82
C LYS A 20 9.93 13.55 1.27
N ALA A 21 9.76 12.56 2.16
CA ALA A 21 9.41 11.21 1.74
C ALA A 21 8.04 11.15 1.06
N HIS A 22 7.07 11.93 1.53
CA HIS A 22 5.75 12.03 0.91
C HIS A 22 5.83 12.59 -0.51
N ALA A 23 6.62 13.65 -0.71
CA ALA A 23 6.84 14.23 -2.05
C ALA A 23 7.49 13.22 -3.01
N ILE A 24 8.49 12.47 -2.55
CA ILE A 24 9.13 11.40 -3.34
C ILE A 24 8.11 10.33 -3.71
N LEU A 25 7.35 9.82 -2.73
CA LEU A 25 6.37 8.76 -2.99
C LEU A 25 5.29 9.22 -3.98
N LYS A 26 4.89 10.49 -3.93
CA LYS A 26 3.93 11.06 -4.90
C LYS A 26 4.42 10.97 -6.34
N GLU A 27 5.70 11.22 -6.58
CA GLU A 27 6.30 11.06 -7.91
C GLU A 27 6.36 9.59 -8.32
N VAL A 28 6.74 8.69 -7.40
CA VAL A 28 6.78 7.24 -7.67
C VAL A 28 5.39 6.71 -8.02
N MET A 29 4.35 7.14 -7.32
CA MET A 29 2.97 6.72 -7.56
C MET A 29 2.45 7.14 -8.95
N GLN A 30 3.01 8.17 -9.60
CA GLN A 30 2.62 8.54 -10.96
C GLN A 30 2.96 7.45 -12.00
N LEU A 31 3.92 6.56 -11.71
CA LEU A 31 4.25 5.43 -12.58
C LEU A 31 3.09 4.41 -12.71
N LEU A 32 2.14 4.44 -11.78
CA LEU A 32 0.96 3.59 -11.76
C LEU A 32 -0.23 4.19 -12.51
N GLN A 33 -0.05 5.30 -13.23
CA GLN A 33 -1.07 5.89 -14.10
C GLN A 33 -1.73 4.87 -15.06
N PRO A 34 -1.02 3.91 -15.68
CA PRO A 34 -1.64 2.94 -16.59
C PRO A 34 -2.70 2.04 -15.95
N ILE A 35 -2.68 1.88 -14.62
CA ILE A 35 -3.70 1.14 -13.87
C ILE A 35 -4.63 2.05 -13.05
N ASN A 36 -4.49 3.37 -13.19
CA ASN A 36 -5.30 4.39 -12.52
C ASN A 36 -5.26 4.31 -10.97
N VAL A 37 -4.09 4.00 -10.40
CA VAL A 37 -3.87 3.95 -8.94
C VAL A 37 -2.72 4.86 -8.55
N THR A 38 -2.98 6.17 -8.52
CA THR A 38 -1.96 7.20 -8.29
C THR A 38 -2.14 7.96 -6.97
N ASP A 39 -3.24 7.70 -6.25
CA ASP A 39 -3.59 8.47 -5.07
C ASP A 39 -2.76 8.05 -3.85
N ILE A 40 -2.48 9.04 -3.00
CA ILE A 40 -1.84 8.85 -1.71
C ILE A 40 -2.75 9.44 -0.64
N TYR A 41 -3.02 8.64 0.38
CA TYR A 41 -3.83 9.00 1.52
C TYR A 41 -2.95 9.25 2.75
N GLU A 42 -3.44 10.05 3.69
CA GLU A 42 -2.75 10.28 4.96
C GLU A 42 -2.86 9.05 5.88
N ASN A 43 -1.95 8.95 6.85
CA ASN A 43 -1.97 7.94 7.91
C ASN A 43 -1.87 6.48 7.42
N GLY A 44 -0.92 6.21 6.53
CA GLY A 44 -0.58 4.84 6.14
C GLY A 44 0.26 4.12 7.18
N SER A 45 -0.30 3.08 7.77
CA SER A 45 0.39 2.06 8.59
C SER A 45 -0.65 1.16 9.19
N GLU A 46 -0.35 -0.12 9.28
CA GLU A 46 -1.22 -1.08 9.93
C GLU A 46 -0.46 -1.88 10.99
N THR A 47 -1.01 -3.03 11.33
CA THR A 47 -0.70 -3.81 12.52
C THR A 47 0.77 -4.22 12.59
N ASP A 48 1.36 -4.66 11.47
CA ASP A 48 2.70 -5.26 11.47
C ASP A 48 3.82 -4.22 11.35
N THR A 49 3.56 -3.06 10.74
CA THR A 49 4.61 -2.05 10.51
C THR A 49 4.66 -0.93 11.57
N GLY A 50 3.70 -0.90 12.49
CA GLY A 50 3.54 0.18 13.47
C GLY A 50 4.75 0.43 14.38
N TYR A 51 5.58 -0.58 14.65
CA TYR A 51 6.80 -0.40 15.45
C TYR A 51 7.87 0.40 14.70
N TRP A 52 8.06 0.16 13.40
CA TRP A 52 9.03 0.90 12.59
C TRP A 52 8.62 2.36 12.40
N LEU A 53 7.32 2.62 12.27
CA LEU A 53 6.80 3.99 12.23
C LEU A 53 7.15 4.80 13.48
N LYS A 54 7.03 4.18 14.66
CA LYS A 54 7.37 4.81 15.95
C LYS A 54 8.84 5.20 16.02
N ASP A 55 9.69 4.42 15.35
CA ASP A 55 11.13 4.66 15.23
C ASP A 55 11.51 5.56 14.04
N GLY A 56 10.53 6.24 13.43
CA GLY A 56 10.74 7.24 12.39
C GLY A 56 10.95 6.67 10.98
N VAL A 57 10.82 5.36 10.79
CA VAL A 57 10.87 4.74 9.47
C VAL A 57 9.58 5.06 8.71
N PRO A 58 9.63 5.51 7.44
CA PRO A 58 8.42 5.70 6.64
C PRO A 58 7.69 4.37 6.39
N GLY A 59 6.37 4.42 6.37
CA GLY A 59 5.51 3.26 6.13
C GLY A 59 4.35 3.59 5.21
N ALA A 60 3.80 2.55 4.59
CA ALA A 60 2.66 2.67 3.70
C ALA A 60 1.75 1.45 3.90
N SER A 61 0.45 1.65 3.72
CA SER A 61 -0.56 0.61 3.68
C SER A 61 -1.28 0.63 2.32
N LEU A 62 -1.72 -0.53 1.85
CA LEU A 62 -2.61 -0.57 0.68
C LEU A 62 -3.92 0.13 1.03
N HIS A 63 -4.39 0.99 0.14
CA HIS A 63 -5.73 1.54 0.23
C HIS A 63 -6.56 0.90 -0.89
N ASP A 64 -7.59 0.14 -0.54
CA ASP A 64 -8.45 -0.61 -1.47
C ASP A 64 -9.94 -0.48 -1.10
N ASP A 65 -10.82 -1.03 -1.94
CA ASP A 65 -12.26 -1.13 -1.66
C ASP A 65 -12.53 -2.30 -0.70
N ASP A 66 -12.38 -2.01 0.59
CA ASP A 66 -12.56 -2.95 1.70
C ASP A 66 -14.03 -3.18 2.11
N SER A 67 -15.00 -2.67 1.34
CA SER A 67 -16.43 -2.68 1.70
C SER A 67 -17.01 -4.08 2.00
N LYS A 68 -16.35 -5.13 1.51
CA LYS A 68 -16.70 -6.53 1.73
C LYS A 68 -15.71 -7.30 2.62
N TYR A 69 -14.59 -6.70 3.02
CA TYR A 69 -13.55 -7.39 3.79
C TYR A 69 -14.14 -8.07 5.04
N PHE A 70 -14.88 -7.30 5.84
CA PHE A 70 -15.49 -7.79 7.08
C PHE A 70 -16.71 -8.72 6.89
N TRP A 71 -17.12 -9.01 5.66
CA TRP A 71 -18.12 -10.06 5.42
C TRP A 71 -17.52 -11.45 5.55
N PHE A 72 -16.20 -11.58 5.31
CA PHE A 72 -15.49 -12.85 5.26
C PHE A 72 -14.45 -12.99 6.37
N HIS A 73 -13.79 -11.89 6.75
CA HIS A 73 -12.73 -11.86 7.76
C HIS A 73 -13.09 -12.65 9.02
N HIS A 74 -12.22 -13.59 9.42
CA HIS A 74 -12.40 -14.48 10.57
C HIS A 74 -13.68 -15.34 10.55
N THR A 75 -14.18 -15.67 9.36
CA THR A 75 -15.28 -16.62 9.17
C THR A 75 -14.85 -17.82 8.33
N GLN A 76 -15.70 -18.83 8.22
CA GLN A 76 -15.50 -19.94 7.29
C GLN A 76 -15.60 -19.51 5.81
N GLY A 77 -16.07 -18.30 5.53
CA GLY A 77 -16.13 -17.73 4.19
C GLY A 77 -14.79 -17.17 3.69
N ASP A 78 -13.80 -16.97 4.58
CA ASP A 78 -12.46 -16.53 4.24
C ASP A 78 -11.68 -17.65 3.52
N THR A 79 -11.89 -17.74 2.22
CA THR A 79 -11.38 -18.81 1.36
C THR A 79 -11.01 -18.24 0.00
N MET A 80 -10.24 -19.00 -0.79
CA MET A 80 -9.81 -18.56 -2.13
C MET A 80 -10.94 -18.15 -3.08
N THR A 81 -12.19 -18.54 -2.82
CA THR A 81 -13.33 -18.18 -3.67
C THR A 81 -13.72 -16.71 -3.58
N VAL A 82 -13.31 -15.99 -2.53
CA VAL A 82 -13.61 -14.55 -2.38
C VAL A 82 -12.59 -13.65 -3.09
N GLN A 83 -11.49 -14.24 -3.58
CA GLN A 83 -10.42 -13.52 -4.27
C GLN A 83 -10.73 -13.31 -5.75
N ASP A 84 -10.47 -12.11 -6.24
CA ASP A 84 -10.48 -11.78 -7.67
C ASP A 84 -9.03 -11.71 -8.18
N PRO A 85 -8.61 -12.61 -9.08
CA PRO A 85 -7.22 -12.63 -9.56
C PRO A 85 -6.83 -11.34 -10.29
N SER A 86 -7.78 -10.61 -10.88
CA SER A 86 -7.49 -9.34 -11.55
C SER A 86 -7.18 -8.25 -10.53
N GLN A 87 -7.94 -8.19 -9.43
CA GLN A 87 -7.70 -7.21 -8.34
C GLN A 87 -6.38 -7.53 -7.63
N MET A 88 -6.11 -8.80 -7.34
CA MET A 88 -4.83 -9.24 -6.79
C MET A 88 -3.64 -8.84 -7.68
N ASN A 89 -3.77 -8.95 -9.00
CA ASN A 89 -2.73 -8.52 -9.94
C ASN A 89 -2.48 -7.00 -9.89
N LEU A 90 -3.53 -6.20 -9.70
CA LEU A 90 -3.39 -4.75 -9.53
C LEU A 90 -2.66 -4.40 -8.24
N CYS A 91 -3.01 -5.05 -7.11
CA CYS A 91 -2.29 -4.89 -5.85
C CYS A 91 -0.81 -5.27 -6.00
N ALA A 92 -0.54 -6.40 -6.67
CA ALA A 92 0.83 -6.87 -6.94
C ALA A 92 1.62 -5.88 -7.81
N ALA A 93 0.98 -5.24 -8.79
CA ALA A 93 1.62 -4.21 -9.62
C ALA A 93 2.05 -3.00 -8.78
N ILE A 94 1.21 -2.52 -7.87
CA ILE A 94 1.54 -1.42 -6.94
C ILE A 94 2.74 -1.81 -6.09
N TRP A 95 2.71 -2.99 -5.46
CA TRP A 95 3.82 -3.47 -4.65
C TRP A 95 5.11 -3.57 -5.43
N THR A 96 5.06 -4.12 -6.64
CA THR A 96 6.23 -4.31 -7.49
C THR A 96 6.84 -2.97 -7.87
N VAL A 97 6.05 -2.05 -8.41
CA VAL A 97 6.56 -0.75 -8.88
C VAL A 97 7.11 0.07 -7.72
N VAL A 98 6.35 0.23 -6.65
CA VAL A 98 6.74 1.10 -5.53
C VAL A 98 7.95 0.52 -4.80
N SER A 99 7.95 -0.78 -4.49
CA SER A 99 9.10 -1.39 -3.80
C SER A 99 10.37 -1.35 -4.65
N TYR A 100 10.26 -1.67 -5.94
CA TYR A 100 11.41 -1.64 -6.85
C TYR A 100 12.00 -0.25 -6.95
N VAL A 101 11.19 0.76 -7.25
CA VAL A 101 11.68 2.13 -7.46
C VAL A 101 12.29 2.69 -6.19
N ILE A 102 11.65 2.52 -5.03
CA ILE A 102 12.19 3.00 -3.75
C ILE A 102 13.49 2.28 -3.39
N ALA A 103 13.63 0.99 -3.68
CA ALA A 103 14.84 0.22 -3.41
C ALA A 103 15.99 0.56 -4.39
N ASP A 104 15.67 0.99 -5.61
CA ASP A 104 16.63 1.33 -6.67
C ASP A 104 17.09 2.80 -6.61
N MET A 105 16.53 3.62 -5.72
CA MET A 105 17.00 4.98 -5.48
C MET A 105 18.44 5.00 -4.93
N GLU A 106 19.26 5.92 -5.44
CA GLU A 106 20.64 6.12 -4.93
C GLU A 106 20.64 6.55 -3.46
N GLU A 107 19.69 7.40 -3.07
CA GLU A 107 19.53 7.89 -1.71
C GLU A 107 18.37 7.18 -1.00
N MET A 108 18.55 6.86 0.28
CA MET A 108 17.51 6.25 1.09
C MET A 108 16.30 7.18 1.23
N LEU A 109 15.09 6.60 1.20
CA LEU A 109 13.86 7.33 1.48
C LEU A 109 13.96 8.06 2.85
N PRO A 110 13.76 9.40 2.91
CA PRO A 110 14.01 10.17 4.12
C PRO A 110 13.15 9.75 5.31
N ARG A 111 13.81 9.43 6.44
CA ARG A 111 13.17 9.14 7.72
C ARG A 111 12.70 10.42 8.44
N LYS A 112 11.86 10.28 9.47
CA LYS A 112 11.49 11.38 10.37
C LYS A 112 12.62 11.72 11.33
#